data_AF-A0A917KFD0-F1
#
_entry.id   AF-A0A917KFD0-F1
#
_cell.length_a   1.000
_cell.length_b   1.000
_cell.length_c   1.000
_cell.angle_alpha   90.00
_cell.angle_beta   90.00
_cell.angle_gamma   90.00
#
_symmetry.space_group_name_H-M   'P 1'
#
loop_
_entity.id
_entity.type
_entity.pdbx_description
1 polymer ?
#
loop_
_entity_poly.entity_id
_entity_poly.type
_entity_poly.pdbx_seq_one_letter_code
_entity_poly.pdbx_strand_id
1 'polypeptide(L)'
;MAAWALVSVYDKRGVVAFCRRLREAGYGILSTGGTARHLQEHGIPVTLVEEYTGFPELLDGRVKTLHPKVHGGLLGLRDDPRHVAQMAAHGMERIDVVAVNLYPFTDTVARPGVTFAEAIEMIDIGGPAMLRAAAKNHRFCAPVVDPDDYPWVADALCGGGLSDAQRVYLAAKVFAATSAYDAAIRAYLASFAAKVQPGAGQAGTGPDGQAGADRDGAGAAAAACGKPDAEAAWPEVLTVSFFSRQPLRYGENPHQPAHFYADPGAGPQTIAGARQWQGKELSYNNIQDADAALTLLRSLDDLGKPAVVAVKHMNPCGVGIGETIHEAFARAHEADPVSIFGGIVACNRPVDEALAERLTELFLEIVVAPSFTDAALARFARKKNVRLLTVDMQAPLWRPDDLWFRRVSGGILVQRPDVALARDWQVVTERAPSEAERRALDFAWRVVKHVKSNAIVLANETMTLGIGAGQMNRVGAAKIAIAQAGARAKGAVLASDAFFPMRDTVDAAAAAGVTAIIQPGGSIRDAESIAAANEHGIAMVFTGERHFWH
;
A
#
# COMPACT_ATOMS: atom_id res chain seq x y z
N MET A 1 -45.64 -21.58 9.54
CA MET A 1 -44.25 -21.83 9.96
C MET A 1 -43.71 -20.55 10.57
N ALA A 2 -43.09 -20.62 11.75
CA ALA A 2 -42.40 -19.47 12.33
C ALA A 2 -41.28 -19.01 11.39
N ALA A 3 -41.01 -17.70 11.37
CA ALA A 3 -39.90 -17.10 10.64
C ALA A 3 -38.82 -16.67 11.64
N TRP A 4 -37.61 -17.16 11.45
CA TRP A 4 -36.49 -16.93 12.35
C TRP A 4 -35.45 -16.00 11.75
N ALA A 5 -34.85 -15.19 12.61
CA ALA A 5 -33.57 -14.56 12.38
C ALA A 5 -32.50 -15.27 13.21
N LEU A 6 -31.51 -15.86 12.54
CA LEU A 6 -30.37 -16.48 13.19
C LEU A 6 -29.23 -15.48 13.31
N VAL A 7 -28.83 -15.19 14.55
CA VAL A 7 -27.84 -14.17 14.88
C VAL A 7 -26.68 -14.79 15.65
N SER A 8 -25.47 -14.76 15.08
CA SER A 8 -24.25 -15.28 15.70
C SER A 8 -23.08 -14.38 15.32
N VAL A 9 -22.74 -13.44 16.20
CA VAL A 9 -21.80 -12.35 15.89
C VAL A 9 -20.66 -12.26 16.92
N TYR A 10 -19.46 -12.07 16.40
CA TYR A 10 -18.29 -11.69 17.18
C TYR A 10 -18.37 -10.22 17.61
N ASP A 11 -18.44 -9.31 16.63
CA ASP A 11 -18.65 -7.88 16.81
C ASP A 11 -20.13 -7.60 17.14
N LYS A 12 -20.35 -7.02 18.33
CA LYS A 12 -21.68 -6.77 18.90
C LYS A 12 -22.20 -5.36 18.63
N ARG A 13 -21.48 -4.52 17.86
CA ARG A 13 -21.95 -3.19 17.47
C ARG A 13 -23.36 -3.26 16.88
N GLY A 14 -24.29 -2.49 17.42
CA GLY A 14 -25.67 -2.37 16.91
C GLY A 14 -26.57 -3.61 17.01
N VAL A 15 -26.07 -4.79 17.43
CA VAL A 15 -26.82 -6.06 17.32
C VAL A 15 -28.10 -6.09 18.15
N VAL A 16 -28.10 -5.46 19.33
CA VAL A 16 -29.29 -5.37 20.20
C VAL A 16 -30.39 -4.56 19.53
N ALA A 17 -30.06 -3.39 18.97
CA ALA A 17 -31.02 -2.54 18.27
C ALA A 17 -31.57 -3.26 17.03
N PHE A 18 -30.69 -3.93 16.28
CA PHE A 18 -31.07 -4.74 15.13
C PHE A 18 -32.07 -5.84 15.51
N CYS A 19 -31.79 -6.64 16.54
CA CYS A 19 -32.67 -7.72 16.99
C CYS A 19 -34.03 -7.20 17.49
N ARG A 20 -34.09 -6.02 18.14
CA ARG A 20 -35.37 -5.40 18.51
C ARG A 20 -36.25 -5.15 17.29
N ARG A 21 -35.67 -4.52 16.26
CA ARG A 21 -36.35 -4.25 14.99
C ARG A 21 -36.79 -5.52 14.27
N LEU A 22 -35.98 -6.57 14.29
CA LEU A 22 -36.37 -7.87 13.72
C LEU A 22 -37.57 -8.49 14.46
N ARG A 23 -37.64 -8.36 15.79
CA ARG A 23 -38.80 -8.81 16.55
C ARG A 23 -40.05 -7.99 16.23
N GLU A 24 -39.92 -6.68 16.05
CA GLU A 24 -41.02 -5.83 15.57
C GLU A 24 -41.51 -6.25 14.18
N ALA A 25 -40.61 -6.72 13.31
CA ALA A 25 -40.95 -7.31 12.01
C ALA A 25 -41.50 -8.75 12.09
N GLY A 26 -41.68 -9.30 13.30
CA GLY A 26 -42.31 -10.61 13.53
C GLY A 26 -41.36 -11.81 13.53
N TYR A 27 -40.04 -11.60 13.53
CA TYR A 27 -39.07 -12.70 13.58
C TYR A 27 -38.82 -13.19 15.01
N GLY A 28 -38.76 -14.51 15.19
CA GLY A 28 -38.11 -15.09 16.36
C GLY A 28 -36.58 -14.97 16.25
N ILE A 29 -35.87 -14.91 17.38
CA ILE A 29 -34.39 -14.81 17.38
C ILE A 29 -33.78 -16.16 17.77
N LEU A 30 -33.03 -16.77 16.84
CA LEU A 30 -32.15 -17.90 17.12
C LEU A 30 -30.74 -17.39 17.37
N SER A 31 -30.09 -17.83 18.44
CA SER A 31 -28.69 -17.47 18.71
C SER A 31 -27.96 -18.55 19.50
N THR A 32 -26.65 -18.39 19.65
CA THR A 32 -25.78 -19.33 20.38
C THR A 32 -24.65 -18.60 21.09
N GLY A 33 -24.07 -19.24 22.10
CA GLY A 33 -22.87 -18.81 22.80
C GLY A 33 -22.93 -17.37 23.33
N GLY A 34 -21.85 -16.62 23.14
CA GLY A 34 -21.72 -15.25 23.64
C GLY A 34 -22.70 -14.24 23.04
N THR A 35 -23.23 -14.50 21.84
CA THR A 35 -24.24 -13.64 21.22
C THR A 35 -25.59 -13.79 21.94
N ALA A 36 -26.01 -15.03 22.22
CA ALA A 36 -27.25 -15.31 22.94
C ALA A 36 -27.25 -14.64 24.32
N ARG A 37 -26.16 -14.81 25.08
CA ARG A 37 -26.00 -14.19 26.41
C ARG A 37 -26.12 -12.67 26.34
N HIS A 38 -25.39 -12.04 25.41
CA HIS A 38 -25.41 -10.59 25.25
C HIS A 38 -26.82 -10.06 24.93
N LEU A 39 -27.57 -10.76 24.07
CA LEU A 39 -28.94 -10.38 23.71
C LEU A 39 -29.91 -10.55 24.90
N GLN A 40 -29.79 -11.65 25.65
CA GLN A 40 -30.61 -11.91 26.85
C GLN A 40 -30.36 -10.88 27.95
N GLU A 41 -29.11 -10.50 28.21
CA GLU A 41 -28.73 -9.44 29.16
C GLU A 41 -29.38 -8.08 28.82
N HIS A 42 -29.68 -7.85 27.54
CA HIS A 42 -30.34 -6.63 27.05
C HIS A 42 -31.87 -6.80 26.85
N GLY A 43 -32.44 -7.86 27.43
CA GLY A 43 -33.88 -8.12 27.45
C GLY A 43 -34.46 -8.62 26.13
N ILE A 44 -33.64 -9.16 25.23
CA ILE A 44 -34.10 -9.78 23.98
C ILE A 44 -34.35 -11.27 24.23
N PRO A 45 -35.60 -11.75 24.07
CA PRO A 45 -35.89 -13.17 24.08
C PRO A 45 -35.17 -13.86 22.92
N VAL A 46 -34.45 -14.92 23.26
CA VAL A 46 -33.64 -15.73 22.36
C VAL A 46 -34.00 -17.18 22.58
N THR A 47 -34.23 -17.91 21.49
CA THR A 47 -34.24 -19.37 21.48
C THR A 47 -32.83 -19.84 21.15
N LEU A 48 -32.28 -20.74 21.96
CA LEU A 48 -30.93 -21.24 21.73
C LEU A 48 -30.93 -22.19 20.53
N VAL A 49 -29.86 -22.16 19.73
CA VAL A 49 -29.73 -23.07 18.57
C VAL A 49 -29.82 -24.54 19.01
N GLU A 50 -29.27 -24.89 20.17
CA GLU A 50 -29.36 -26.26 20.73
C GLU A 50 -30.79 -26.67 21.08
N GLU A 51 -31.62 -25.75 21.59
CA GLU A 51 -33.04 -25.98 21.87
C GLU A 51 -33.82 -26.19 20.56
N TYR A 52 -33.51 -25.38 19.55
CA TYR A 52 -34.13 -25.46 18.23
C TYR A 52 -33.75 -26.77 17.48
N THR A 53 -32.47 -27.13 17.51
CA THR A 53 -31.99 -28.34 16.82
C THR A 53 -32.38 -29.60 17.59
N GLY A 54 -32.41 -29.54 18.93
CA GLY A 54 -32.46 -30.70 19.81
C GLY A 54 -31.11 -31.42 19.92
N PHE A 55 -30.01 -30.75 19.53
CA PHE A 55 -28.67 -31.31 19.51
C PHE A 55 -27.73 -30.43 20.35
N PRO A 56 -26.99 -31.01 21.32
CA PRO A 56 -26.14 -30.23 22.22
C PRO A 56 -24.90 -29.69 21.52
N GLU A 57 -24.26 -28.69 22.12
CA GLU A 57 -22.94 -28.22 21.69
C GLU A 57 -21.87 -29.28 21.98
N LEU A 58 -21.10 -29.69 20.95
CA LEU A 58 -20.05 -30.70 21.02
C LEU A 58 -18.72 -30.15 20.47
N LEU A 59 -17.61 -30.81 20.85
CA LEU A 59 -16.25 -30.53 20.37
C LEU A 59 -15.87 -29.05 20.59
N ASP A 60 -16.09 -28.56 21.81
CA ASP A 60 -15.81 -27.18 22.22
C ASP A 60 -16.46 -26.12 21.30
N GLY A 61 -17.64 -26.43 20.78
CA GLY A 61 -18.44 -25.51 19.96
C GLY A 61 -18.14 -25.53 18.47
N ARG A 62 -17.29 -26.43 18.00
CA ARG A 62 -16.95 -26.58 16.56
C ARG A 62 -18.15 -27.01 15.70
N VAL A 63 -19.12 -27.71 16.27
CA VAL A 63 -20.26 -28.32 15.53
C VAL A 63 -21.63 -27.91 16.06
N LYS A 64 -21.81 -26.65 16.45
CA LYS A 64 -23.08 -26.14 17.03
C LYS A 64 -24.17 -25.81 16.01
N THR A 65 -23.81 -25.25 14.85
CA THR A 65 -24.78 -24.77 13.83
C THR A 65 -24.81 -25.60 12.56
N LEU A 66 -23.87 -26.56 12.41
CA LEU A 66 -23.76 -27.47 11.27
C LEU A 66 -24.82 -28.58 11.34
N HIS A 67 -26.09 -28.19 11.36
CA HIS A 67 -27.22 -29.08 11.55
C HIS A 67 -28.24 -28.95 10.41
N PRO A 68 -28.85 -30.06 9.92
CA PRO A 68 -29.83 -30.02 8.84
C PRO A 68 -31.05 -29.13 9.12
N LYS A 69 -31.52 -29.02 10.38
CA LYS A 69 -32.60 -28.08 10.72
C LYS A 69 -32.23 -26.61 10.51
N VAL A 70 -30.96 -26.25 10.72
CA VAL A 70 -30.47 -24.89 10.46
C VAL A 70 -30.30 -24.70 8.96
N HIS A 71 -29.49 -25.53 8.31
CA HIS A 71 -29.18 -25.35 6.88
C HIS A 71 -30.36 -25.65 5.95
N GLY A 72 -31.26 -26.56 6.31
CA GLY A 72 -32.53 -26.78 5.60
C GLY A 72 -33.48 -25.60 5.76
N GLY A 73 -33.52 -24.99 6.95
CA GLY A 73 -34.18 -23.71 7.18
C GLY A 73 -33.62 -22.60 6.30
N LEU A 74 -32.30 -22.55 6.09
CA LEU A 74 -31.64 -21.55 5.23
C LEU A 74 -31.77 -21.81 3.72
N LEU A 75 -31.66 -23.06 3.28
CA LEU A 75 -31.51 -23.43 1.87
C LEU A 75 -32.81 -23.90 1.20
N GLY A 76 -33.84 -24.21 1.98
CA GLY A 76 -35.13 -24.63 1.42
C GLY A 76 -35.75 -23.55 0.54
N LEU A 77 -36.04 -23.86 -0.72
CA LEU A 77 -36.73 -22.95 -1.62
C LEU A 77 -38.18 -22.82 -1.18
N ARG A 78 -38.67 -21.60 -1.01
CA ARG A 78 -40.02 -21.35 -0.47
C ARG A 78 -41.11 -21.48 -1.52
N ASP A 79 -40.72 -21.46 -2.79
CA ASP A 79 -41.56 -21.58 -3.97
C ASP A 79 -41.49 -22.96 -4.64
N ASP A 80 -40.67 -23.89 -4.13
CA ASP A 80 -40.68 -25.30 -4.54
C ASP A 80 -41.52 -26.13 -3.54
N PRO A 81 -42.70 -26.64 -3.95
CA PRO A 81 -43.56 -27.42 -3.06
C PRO A 81 -42.89 -28.66 -2.45
N ARG A 82 -41.91 -29.25 -3.15
CA ARG A 82 -41.16 -30.42 -2.65
C ARG A 82 -40.28 -30.03 -1.47
N HIS A 83 -39.59 -28.89 -1.58
CA HIS A 83 -38.76 -28.38 -0.49
C HIS A 83 -39.63 -28.00 0.72
N VAL A 84 -40.75 -27.32 0.50
CA VAL A 84 -41.69 -26.95 1.58
C VAL A 84 -42.21 -28.19 2.32
N ALA A 85 -42.59 -29.25 1.59
CA ALA A 85 -43.04 -30.50 2.19
C ALA A 85 -41.92 -31.19 2.99
N GLN A 86 -40.71 -31.25 2.45
CA GLN A 86 -39.55 -31.82 3.15
C GLN A 86 -39.20 -31.04 4.42
N MET A 87 -39.21 -29.71 4.35
CA MET A 87 -38.97 -28.84 5.51
C MET A 87 -39.99 -29.09 6.62
N ALA A 88 -41.27 -29.13 6.27
CA ALA A 88 -42.35 -29.39 7.22
C ALA A 88 -42.22 -30.79 7.86
N ALA A 89 -41.95 -31.82 7.06
CA ALA A 89 -41.82 -33.20 7.54
C ALA A 89 -40.66 -33.41 8.53
N HIS A 90 -39.63 -32.57 8.46
CA HIS A 90 -38.43 -32.68 9.30
C HIS A 90 -38.30 -31.55 10.34
N GLY A 91 -39.33 -30.73 10.52
CA GLY A 91 -39.32 -29.61 11.46
C GLY A 91 -38.23 -28.57 11.16
N MET A 92 -37.94 -28.34 9.88
CA MET A 92 -37.00 -27.31 9.42
C MET A 92 -37.78 -26.02 9.20
N GLU A 93 -37.89 -25.20 10.25
CA GLU A 93 -38.61 -23.93 10.15
C GLU A 93 -37.84 -22.92 9.29
N ARG A 94 -38.55 -21.90 8.81
CA ARG A 94 -37.96 -20.89 7.94
C ARG A 94 -36.98 -20.03 8.74
N ILE A 95 -35.74 -19.97 8.27
CA ILE A 95 -34.78 -18.96 8.70
C ILE A 95 -34.61 -18.00 7.52
N ASP A 96 -35.07 -16.77 7.71
CA ASP A 96 -35.16 -15.78 6.61
C ASP A 96 -34.19 -14.62 6.81
N VAL A 97 -33.53 -14.52 7.97
CA VAL A 97 -32.43 -13.58 8.21
C VAL A 97 -31.28 -14.35 8.86
N VAL A 98 -30.06 -14.13 8.37
CA VAL A 98 -28.82 -14.60 9.00
C VAL A 98 -27.93 -13.41 9.22
N ALA A 99 -27.63 -13.08 10.47
CA ALA A 99 -26.68 -12.05 10.84
C ALA A 99 -25.46 -12.69 11.50
N VAL A 100 -24.34 -12.70 10.79
CA VAL A 100 -23.09 -13.31 11.23
C VAL A 100 -21.93 -12.44 10.78
N ASN A 101 -21.11 -11.98 11.72
CA ASN A 101 -19.79 -11.44 11.40
C ASN A 101 -18.73 -12.41 11.93
N LEU A 102 -17.73 -12.67 11.08
CA LEU A 102 -16.72 -13.69 11.32
C LEU A 102 -15.71 -13.21 12.37
N TYR A 103 -15.05 -14.17 13.02
CA TYR A 103 -13.91 -13.84 13.89
C TYR A 103 -12.83 -13.13 13.06
N PRO A 104 -12.17 -12.08 13.58
CA PRO A 104 -11.10 -11.41 12.85
C PRO A 104 -9.84 -12.26 12.83
N PHE A 105 -9.81 -13.26 11.93
CA PHE A 105 -8.69 -14.19 11.80
C PHE A 105 -7.38 -13.45 11.50
N THR A 106 -7.43 -12.42 10.64
CA THR A 106 -6.30 -11.53 10.35
C THR A 106 -5.73 -10.88 11.61
N ASP A 107 -6.59 -10.38 12.49
CA ASP A 107 -6.16 -9.70 13.72
C ASP A 107 -5.59 -10.71 14.73
N THR A 108 -6.13 -11.93 14.72
CA THR A 108 -5.63 -13.03 15.55
C THR A 108 -4.21 -13.39 15.18
N VAL A 109 -3.94 -13.64 13.90
CA VAL A 109 -2.62 -14.06 13.43
C VAL A 109 -1.60 -12.93 13.45
N ALA A 110 -2.05 -11.68 13.51
CA ALA A 110 -1.20 -10.50 13.70
C ALA A 110 -0.78 -10.27 15.17
N ARG A 111 -1.41 -10.93 16.16
CA ARG A 111 -1.03 -10.78 17.56
C ARG A 111 0.36 -11.37 17.85
N PRO A 112 1.24 -10.63 18.55
CA PRO A 112 2.53 -11.18 18.98
C PRO A 112 2.35 -12.45 19.82
N GLY A 113 3.09 -13.50 19.48
CA GLY A 113 3.14 -14.75 20.25
C GLY A 113 1.98 -15.73 20.05
N VAL A 114 1.07 -15.48 19.09
CA VAL A 114 0.03 -16.46 18.74
C VAL A 114 0.65 -17.74 18.20
N THR A 115 0.26 -18.88 18.77
CA THR A 115 0.74 -20.20 18.33
C THR A 115 -0.05 -20.69 17.11
N PHE A 116 0.54 -21.62 16.36
CA PHE A 116 -0.17 -22.26 15.24
C PHE A 116 -1.46 -22.96 15.71
N ALA A 117 -1.41 -23.66 16.85
CA ALA A 117 -2.59 -24.33 17.40
C ALA A 117 -3.70 -23.32 17.74
N GLU A 118 -3.36 -22.21 18.40
CA GLU A 118 -4.34 -21.14 18.68
C GLU A 118 -4.92 -20.56 17.40
N ALA A 119 -4.12 -20.29 16.38
CA ALA A 119 -4.63 -19.79 15.10
C ALA A 119 -5.59 -20.78 14.42
N ILE A 120 -5.29 -22.09 14.46
CA ILE A 120 -6.16 -23.14 13.92
C ILE A 120 -7.51 -23.18 14.64
N GLU A 121 -7.55 -23.00 15.97
CA GLU A 121 -8.80 -22.95 16.74
C GLU A 121 -9.68 -21.75 16.35
N MET A 122 -9.10 -20.67 15.85
CA MET A 122 -9.84 -19.47 15.45
C MET A 122 -10.44 -19.53 14.05
N ILE A 123 -10.28 -20.66 13.34
CA ILE A 123 -10.91 -20.89 12.04
C ILE A 123 -12.38 -21.25 12.26
N ASP A 124 -13.27 -20.33 11.88
CA ASP A 124 -14.72 -20.51 11.96
C ASP A 124 -15.21 -21.36 10.78
N ILE A 125 -15.91 -22.44 11.08
CA ILE A 125 -16.55 -23.31 10.09
C ILE A 125 -18.04 -22.97 9.96
N GLY A 126 -18.72 -22.78 11.10
CA GLY A 126 -20.16 -22.59 11.17
C GLY A 126 -20.61 -21.25 10.59
N GLY A 127 -19.90 -20.17 10.92
CA GLY A 127 -20.19 -18.83 10.43
C GLY A 127 -20.18 -18.74 8.91
N PRO A 128 -19.07 -19.09 8.23
CA PRO A 128 -19.01 -19.08 6.77
C PRO A 128 -20.02 -20.02 6.12
N ALA A 129 -20.28 -21.20 6.71
CA ALA A 129 -21.28 -22.13 6.18
C ALA A 129 -22.69 -21.52 6.19
N MET A 130 -23.11 -20.89 7.30
CA MET A 130 -24.42 -20.24 7.41
C MET A 130 -24.55 -19.05 6.47
N LEU A 131 -23.52 -18.20 6.42
CA LEU A 131 -23.45 -17.04 5.53
C LEU A 131 -23.55 -17.45 4.05
N ARG A 132 -22.75 -18.42 3.61
CA ARG A 132 -22.77 -18.92 2.23
C ARG A 132 -24.11 -19.59 1.88
N ALA A 133 -24.72 -20.30 2.83
CA ALA A 133 -26.03 -20.89 2.64
C ALA A 133 -27.12 -19.83 2.44
N ALA A 134 -27.15 -18.80 3.30
CA ALA A 134 -28.07 -17.68 3.20
C ALA A 134 -27.85 -16.87 1.91
N ALA A 135 -26.60 -16.58 1.53
CA ALA A 135 -26.26 -15.87 0.30
C ALA A 135 -26.60 -16.66 -0.98
N LYS A 136 -26.38 -17.98 -0.97
CA LYS A 136 -26.84 -18.85 -2.06
C LYS A 136 -28.36 -18.77 -2.22
N ASN A 137 -29.10 -18.75 -1.12
CA ASN A 137 -30.55 -18.67 -1.10
C ASN A 137 -31.08 -17.24 -0.88
N HIS A 138 -30.35 -16.22 -1.35
CA HIS A 138 -30.63 -14.82 -1.03
C HIS A 138 -32.06 -14.39 -1.37
N ARG A 139 -32.66 -15.01 -2.39
CA ARG A 139 -34.07 -14.81 -2.79
C ARG A 139 -35.06 -14.97 -1.63
N PHE A 140 -34.75 -15.83 -0.66
CA PHE A 140 -35.61 -16.12 0.50
C PHE A 140 -34.96 -15.84 1.85
N CYS A 141 -33.66 -15.56 1.88
CA CYS A 141 -32.91 -15.32 3.10
C CYS A 141 -32.09 -14.03 2.97
N ALA A 142 -32.10 -13.17 3.97
CA ALA A 142 -31.26 -11.97 4.04
C ALA A 142 -29.95 -12.29 4.76
N PRO A 143 -28.80 -12.36 4.06
CA PRO A 143 -27.51 -12.57 4.71
C PRO A 143 -26.89 -11.22 5.10
N VAL A 144 -26.57 -11.01 6.37
CA VAL A 144 -26.03 -9.76 6.89
C VAL A 144 -24.70 -10.05 7.55
N VAL A 145 -23.61 -9.58 6.94
CA VAL A 145 -22.23 -9.86 7.41
C VAL A 145 -21.58 -8.68 8.13
N ASP A 146 -22.15 -7.48 7.99
CA ASP A 146 -21.57 -6.23 8.46
C ASP A 146 -22.55 -5.46 9.34
N PRO A 147 -22.18 -5.10 10.58
CA PRO A 147 -23.00 -4.28 11.46
C PRO A 147 -23.45 -2.95 10.87
N ASP A 148 -22.68 -2.37 9.95
CA ASP A 148 -23.03 -1.09 9.33
C ASP A 148 -24.28 -1.22 8.43
N ASP A 149 -24.66 -2.44 8.04
CA ASP A 149 -25.88 -2.69 7.28
C ASP A 149 -27.13 -2.86 8.17
N TYR A 150 -26.97 -3.07 9.48
CA TYR A 150 -28.10 -3.34 10.38
C TYR A 150 -29.24 -2.31 10.29
N PRO A 151 -28.98 -0.98 10.30
CA PRO A 151 -30.06 -0.01 10.30
C PRO A 151 -30.96 -0.11 9.06
N TRP A 152 -30.37 -0.09 7.87
CA TRP A 152 -31.14 -0.07 6.62
C TRP A 152 -31.78 -1.43 6.32
N VAL A 153 -31.15 -2.54 6.70
CA VAL A 153 -31.74 -3.87 6.56
C VAL A 153 -32.95 -4.03 7.47
N ALA A 154 -32.85 -3.59 8.72
CA ALA A 154 -33.98 -3.59 9.65
C ALA A 154 -35.14 -2.73 9.14
N ASP A 155 -34.85 -1.53 8.64
CA ASP A 155 -35.85 -0.65 8.04
C ASP A 155 -36.57 -1.31 6.87
N ALA A 156 -35.83 -1.94 5.95
CA ALA A 156 -36.43 -2.66 4.83
C ALA A 156 -37.30 -3.85 5.30
N LEU A 157 -36.83 -4.63 6.29
CA LEU A 157 -37.59 -5.78 6.80
C LEU A 157 -38.86 -5.39 7.55
N CYS A 158 -38.86 -4.26 8.28
CA CYS A 158 -40.08 -3.68 8.85
C CYS A 158 -41.00 -3.08 7.78
N GLY A 159 -40.43 -2.59 6.67
CA GLY A 159 -41.12 -1.85 5.61
C GLY A 159 -41.65 -2.66 4.43
N GLY A 160 -41.80 -3.99 4.57
CA GLY A 160 -42.33 -4.87 3.51
C GLY A 160 -41.31 -5.82 2.88
N GLY A 161 -40.08 -5.82 3.37
CA GLY A 161 -39.02 -6.73 2.94
C GLY A 161 -37.99 -6.06 2.02
N LEU A 162 -36.88 -6.77 1.79
CA LEU A 162 -35.81 -6.33 0.89
C LEU A 162 -36.25 -6.42 -0.58
N SER A 163 -35.71 -5.56 -1.44
CA SER A 163 -35.80 -5.71 -2.89
C SER A 163 -34.83 -6.78 -3.41
N ASP A 164 -35.01 -7.24 -4.65
CA ASP A 164 -34.08 -8.19 -5.29
C ASP A 164 -32.66 -7.62 -5.37
N ALA A 165 -32.52 -6.34 -5.74
CA ALA A 165 -31.23 -5.68 -5.80
C ALA A 165 -30.53 -5.65 -4.43
N GLN A 166 -31.28 -5.36 -3.34
CA GLN A 166 -30.74 -5.37 -1.98
C GLN A 166 -30.33 -6.79 -1.53
N ARG A 167 -31.12 -7.82 -1.86
CA ARG A 167 -30.76 -9.22 -1.57
C ARG A 167 -29.48 -9.64 -2.29
N VAL A 168 -29.36 -9.30 -3.58
CA VAL A 168 -28.16 -9.59 -4.38
C VAL A 168 -26.95 -8.84 -3.85
N TYR A 169 -27.10 -7.57 -3.47
CA TYR A 169 -26.05 -6.77 -2.85
C TYR A 169 -25.52 -7.42 -1.57
N LEU A 170 -26.42 -7.78 -0.64
CA LEU A 170 -26.07 -8.48 0.59
C LEU A 170 -25.36 -9.81 0.33
N ALA A 171 -25.86 -10.61 -0.63
CA ALA A 171 -25.24 -11.87 -1.01
C ALA A 171 -23.83 -11.70 -1.58
N ALA A 172 -23.63 -10.71 -2.45
CA ALA A 172 -22.32 -10.38 -3.01
C ALA A 172 -21.34 -9.95 -1.90
N LYS A 173 -21.81 -9.11 -0.96
CA LYS A 173 -21.02 -8.67 0.20
C LYS A 173 -20.58 -9.86 1.06
N VAL A 174 -21.46 -10.83 1.27
CA VAL A 174 -21.16 -12.06 2.00
C VAL A 174 -20.09 -12.90 1.31
N PHE A 175 -20.20 -13.15 0.00
CA PHE A 175 -19.18 -13.92 -0.72
C PHE A 175 -17.84 -13.20 -0.77
N ALA A 176 -17.82 -11.86 -0.87
CA ALA A 176 -16.60 -11.08 -0.74
C ALA A 176 -15.95 -11.25 0.63
N ALA A 177 -16.75 -11.16 1.71
CA ALA A 177 -16.25 -11.35 3.08
C ALA A 177 -15.70 -12.77 3.32
N THR A 178 -16.41 -13.82 2.89
CA THR A 178 -15.93 -15.20 3.05
C THR A 178 -14.71 -15.49 2.17
N SER A 179 -14.62 -14.89 0.97
CA SER A 179 -13.44 -15.02 0.12
C SER A 179 -12.21 -14.38 0.75
N ALA A 180 -12.36 -13.20 1.38
CA ALA A 180 -11.28 -12.55 2.10
C ALA A 180 -10.85 -13.36 3.33
N TYR A 181 -11.81 -13.93 4.06
CA TYR A 181 -11.56 -14.81 5.20
C TYR A 181 -10.76 -16.07 4.80
N ASP A 182 -11.21 -16.79 3.77
CA ASP A 182 -10.51 -17.99 3.27
C ASP A 182 -9.12 -17.66 2.72
N ALA A 183 -8.97 -16.50 2.06
CA ALA A 183 -7.66 -16.03 1.59
C ALA A 183 -6.69 -15.77 2.75
N ALA A 184 -7.14 -15.19 3.85
CA ALA A 184 -6.33 -14.97 5.04
C ALA A 184 -5.89 -16.30 5.68
N ILE A 185 -6.81 -17.27 5.81
CA ILE A 185 -6.49 -18.62 6.30
C ILE A 185 -5.45 -19.29 5.41
N ARG A 186 -5.66 -19.27 4.09
CA ARG A 186 -4.71 -19.83 3.10
C ARG A 186 -3.33 -19.20 3.27
N ALA A 187 -3.25 -17.88 3.32
CA ALA A 187 -1.98 -17.16 3.43
C ALA A 187 -1.24 -17.57 4.71
N TYR A 188 -1.95 -17.67 5.83
CA TYR A 188 -1.39 -18.14 7.10
C TYR A 188 -0.87 -19.58 7.00
N LEU A 189 -1.69 -20.52 6.52
CA LEU A 189 -1.28 -21.93 6.37
C LEU A 189 -0.08 -22.09 5.42
N ALA A 190 -0.06 -21.35 4.31
CA ALA A 190 1.03 -21.39 3.33
C ALA A 190 2.38 -20.95 3.93
N SER A 191 2.36 -20.01 4.88
CA SER A 191 3.57 -19.56 5.59
C SER A 191 4.25 -20.68 6.40
N PHE A 192 3.50 -21.72 6.81
CA PHE A 192 4.03 -22.90 7.48
C PHE A 192 4.31 -24.05 6.49
N ALA A 193 3.53 -24.18 5.43
CA ALA A 193 3.69 -25.22 4.42
C ALA A 193 4.98 -25.08 3.58
N ALA A 194 5.54 -23.87 3.46
CA ALA A 194 6.82 -23.63 2.80
C ALA A 194 8.01 -24.41 3.43
N LYS A 195 7.83 -25.00 4.63
CA LYS A 195 8.83 -25.83 5.32
C LYS A 195 8.73 -27.33 5.03
N VAL A 196 7.72 -27.77 4.27
CA VAL A 196 7.50 -29.20 3.97
C VAL A 196 7.20 -29.33 2.48
N GLN A 197 8.25 -29.47 1.65
CA GLN A 197 8.06 -30.05 0.32
C GLN A 197 7.92 -31.58 0.46
N PRO A 198 6.88 -32.21 -0.11
CA PRO A 198 6.84 -33.65 -0.26
C PRO A 198 7.73 -34.06 -1.43
N GLY A 199 8.88 -34.69 -1.13
CA GLY A 199 9.58 -35.56 -2.10
C GLY A 199 10.95 -35.11 -2.61
N ALA A 200 11.93 -34.90 -1.73
CA ALA A 200 13.32 -35.20 -2.04
C ALA A 200 13.75 -36.41 -1.20
N GLY A 201 13.18 -37.57 -1.57
CA GLY A 201 13.64 -38.85 -1.04
C GLY A 201 15.10 -39.06 -1.42
N GLN A 202 15.94 -39.21 -0.41
CA GLN A 202 17.32 -39.63 -0.51
C GLN A 202 17.45 -40.85 -1.43
N ALA A 203 18.16 -40.71 -2.54
CA ALA A 203 18.65 -41.83 -3.32
C ALA A 203 20.18 -41.72 -3.41
N GLY A 204 20.83 -42.53 -2.56
CA GLY A 204 22.06 -43.27 -2.86
C GLY A 204 23.30 -42.48 -3.29
N THR A 205 24.19 -42.24 -2.33
CA THR A 205 25.63 -42.14 -2.59
C THR A 205 26.16 -43.47 -3.14
N GLY A 206 26.77 -43.44 -4.33
CA GLY A 206 27.55 -44.54 -4.89
C GLY A 206 28.54 -44.00 -5.93
N PRO A 207 29.85 -44.30 -5.84
CA PRO A 207 30.90 -43.67 -6.62
C PRO A 207 31.14 -44.42 -7.93
N ASP A 208 31.42 -43.68 -9.02
CA ASP A 208 32.40 -43.99 -10.08
C ASP A 208 32.07 -43.25 -11.39
N GLY A 209 33.12 -42.79 -12.10
CA GLY A 209 33.05 -42.63 -13.57
C GLY A 209 33.34 -41.26 -14.20
N GLN A 210 34.59 -40.82 -14.12
CA GLN A 210 35.40 -40.16 -15.17
C GLN A 210 34.76 -39.22 -16.23
N ALA A 211 35.30 -37.98 -16.21
CA ALA A 211 35.92 -37.21 -17.30
C ALA A 211 35.30 -37.16 -18.72
N GLY A 212 34.94 -35.94 -19.13
CA GLY A 212 34.82 -35.51 -20.52
C GLY A 212 35.04 -33.99 -20.62
N ALA A 213 36.08 -33.60 -21.37
CA ALA A 213 36.56 -32.24 -21.53
C ALA A 213 35.84 -31.46 -22.66
N ASP A 214 35.90 -30.12 -22.51
CA ASP A 214 35.83 -29.04 -23.52
C ASP A 214 34.67 -28.96 -24.52
N ARG A 215 33.96 -27.81 -24.50
CA ARG A 215 34.07 -26.76 -25.53
C ARG A 215 33.09 -25.59 -25.29
N ASP A 216 33.68 -24.39 -25.29
CA ASP A 216 33.24 -23.09 -25.80
C ASP A 216 31.75 -22.78 -25.98
N GLY A 217 31.34 -21.61 -25.46
CA GLY A 217 30.13 -20.95 -25.92
C GLY A 217 29.72 -19.76 -25.06
N ALA A 218 30.27 -18.59 -25.36
CA ALA A 218 29.89 -17.27 -24.90
C ALA A 218 28.43 -17.11 -24.41
N GLY A 219 28.27 -16.71 -23.15
CA GLY A 219 26.95 -16.45 -22.56
C GLY A 219 27.03 -15.77 -21.20
N ALA A 220 26.91 -14.44 -21.22
CA ALA A 220 26.43 -13.58 -20.12
C ALA A 220 27.15 -13.67 -18.75
N ALA A 221 28.32 -13.03 -18.65
CA ALA A 221 28.85 -12.58 -17.36
C ALA A 221 28.26 -11.19 -17.01
N ALA A 222 27.03 -11.17 -16.50
CA ALA A 222 26.51 -10.04 -15.74
C ALA A 222 27.06 -10.15 -14.30
N ALA A 223 28.22 -9.54 -14.05
CA ALA A 223 28.78 -9.42 -12.71
C ALA A 223 27.96 -8.38 -11.91
N ALA A 224 27.51 -8.80 -10.74
CA ALA A 224 26.44 -8.22 -9.94
C ALA A 224 26.78 -6.87 -9.28
N CYS A 225 26.00 -5.82 -9.58
CA CYS A 225 25.49 -4.95 -8.50
C CYS A 225 24.66 -5.84 -7.56
N GLY A 226 24.83 -5.67 -6.25
CA GLY A 226 24.39 -6.60 -5.20
C GLY A 226 23.11 -7.35 -5.54
N LYS A 227 23.22 -8.67 -5.77
CA LYS A 227 22.03 -9.52 -5.84
C LYS A 227 21.39 -9.48 -4.44
N PRO A 228 20.10 -9.09 -4.31
CA PRO A 228 19.42 -9.25 -3.03
C PRO A 228 19.48 -10.73 -2.61
N ASP A 229 19.60 -10.98 -1.31
CA ASP A 229 19.60 -12.33 -0.74
C ASP A 229 18.53 -13.19 -1.40
N ALA A 230 18.98 -14.25 -2.05
CA ALA A 230 18.16 -15.16 -2.81
C ALA A 230 17.38 -16.06 -1.84
N GLU A 231 16.36 -15.56 -1.14
CA GLU A 231 15.54 -16.43 -0.28
C GLU A 231 14.16 -15.91 0.18
N ALA A 232 13.56 -14.91 -0.48
CA ALA A 232 12.12 -14.70 -0.33
C ALA A 232 11.38 -15.52 -1.40
N ALA A 233 10.90 -16.71 -1.03
CA ALA A 233 10.04 -17.51 -1.92
C ALA A 233 8.73 -16.75 -2.16
N TRP A 234 8.51 -16.26 -3.39
CA TRP A 234 7.26 -15.63 -3.78
C TRP A 234 6.14 -16.67 -3.81
N PRO A 235 4.91 -16.33 -3.37
CA PRO A 235 3.81 -17.28 -3.40
C PRO A 235 3.38 -17.60 -4.84
N GLU A 236 3.03 -18.86 -5.11
CA GLU A 236 2.47 -19.28 -6.41
C GLU A 236 1.15 -18.58 -6.76
N VAL A 237 0.41 -18.14 -5.74
CA VAL A 237 -0.80 -17.32 -5.89
C VAL A 237 -0.72 -16.15 -4.93
N LEU A 238 -0.71 -14.94 -5.48
CA LEU A 238 -0.78 -13.70 -4.72
C LEU A 238 -2.21 -13.16 -4.73
N THR A 239 -2.82 -13.05 -3.55
CA THR A 239 -4.12 -12.39 -3.36
C THR A 239 -3.90 -11.03 -2.70
N VAL A 240 -4.38 -9.97 -3.34
CA VAL A 240 -4.35 -8.60 -2.81
C VAL A 240 -5.75 -8.04 -2.76
N SER A 241 -6.07 -7.33 -1.69
CA SER A 241 -7.37 -6.70 -1.45
C SER A 241 -7.17 -5.24 -1.14
N PHE A 242 -8.01 -4.38 -1.72
CA PHE A 242 -8.02 -2.95 -1.44
C PHE A 242 -9.44 -2.50 -1.06
N PHE A 243 -9.54 -1.49 -0.20
CA PHE A 243 -10.80 -0.88 0.18
C PHE A 243 -11.08 0.38 -0.64
N SER A 244 -12.29 0.51 -1.14
CA SER A 244 -12.75 1.72 -1.82
C SER A 244 -12.59 2.92 -0.89
N ARG A 245 -11.90 3.97 -1.34
CA ARG A 245 -11.83 5.26 -0.65
C ARG A 245 -12.76 6.29 -1.25
N GLN A 246 -12.59 6.60 -2.54
CA GLN A 246 -13.43 7.59 -3.21
C GLN A 246 -13.41 7.42 -4.73
N PRO A 247 -14.52 7.74 -5.44
CA PRO A 247 -14.47 7.95 -6.88
C PRO A 247 -13.59 9.16 -7.19
N LEU A 248 -12.92 9.13 -8.34
CA LEU A 248 -12.16 10.26 -8.86
C LEU A 248 -12.91 10.85 -10.06
N ARG A 249 -12.78 12.16 -10.26
CA ARG A 249 -13.41 12.86 -11.39
C ARG A 249 -13.03 12.23 -12.73
N TYR A 250 -11.77 11.83 -12.86
CA TYR A 250 -11.19 11.10 -13.98
C TYR A 250 -9.80 10.55 -13.55
N GLY A 251 -9.20 9.71 -14.39
CA GLY A 251 -7.85 9.14 -14.25
C GLY A 251 -6.77 10.14 -14.61
N GLU A 252 -5.72 9.71 -15.32
CA GLU A 252 -4.68 10.64 -15.78
C GLU A 252 -5.24 11.71 -16.72
N ASN A 253 -6.23 11.34 -17.54
CA ASN A 253 -6.86 12.20 -18.53
C ASN A 253 -8.39 12.25 -18.38
N PRO A 254 -9.05 13.36 -18.77
CA PRO A 254 -10.49 13.57 -18.54
C PRO A 254 -11.45 12.49 -19.06
N HIS A 255 -11.07 11.76 -20.11
CA HIS A 255 -11.90 10.72 -20.72
C HIS A 255 -11.80 9.35 -20.02
N GLN A 256 -10.90 9.21 -19.03
CA GLN A 256 -10.66 7.96 -18.32
C GLN A 256 -11.38 8.02 -16.97
N PRO A 257 -12.35 7.16 -16.66
CA PRO A 257 -12.90 7.07 -15.31
C PRO A 257 -11.85 6.48 -14.35
N ALA A 258 -11.87 6.89 -13.08
CA ALA A 258 -10.96 6.35 -12.07
C ALA A 258 -11.58 6.34 -10.67
N HIS A 259 -11.00 5.52 -9.80
CA HIS A 259 -11.40 5.36 -8.42
C HIS A 259 -10.16 5.14 -7.55
N PHE A 260 -10.12 5.73 -6.38
CA PHE A 260 -9.02 5.59 -5.43
C PHE A 260 -9.35 4.51 -4.41
N TYR A 261 -8.44 3.55 -4.26
CA TYR A 261 -8.50 2.47 -3.29
C TYR A 261 -7.31 2.57 -2.34
N ALA A 262 -7.46 2.05 -1.12
CA ALA A 262 -6.40 2.00 -0.12
C ALA A 262 -6.19 0.59 0.40
N ASP A 263 -4.98 0.33 0.90
CA ASP A 263 -4.69 -0.89 1.63
C ASP A 263 -5.53 -1.02 2.91
N PRO A 264 -5.85 -2.25 3.34
CA PRO A 264 -6.50 -2.54 4.62
C PRO A 264 -5.88 -1.84 5.82
N GLY A 265 -4.55 -1.65 5.81
CA GLY A 265 -3.78 -1.05 6.89
C GLY A 265 -3.24 0.35 6.58
N ALA A 266 -3.80 1.06 5.58
CA ALA A 266 -3.36 2.40 5.21
C ALA A 266 -3.45 3.37 6.39
N GLY A 267 -2.29 3.76 6.91
CA GLY A 267 -2.15 4.61 8.09
C GLY A 267 -1.98 6.10 7.75
N PRO A 268 -2.03 6.99 8.77
CA PRO A 268 -1.98 8.44 8.60
C PRO A 268 -0.65 8.97 8.04
N GLN A 269 0.39 8.13 7.97
CA GLN A 269 1.68 8.45 7.35
C GLN A 269 1.68 8.36 5.81
N THR A 270 0.58 7.91 5.21
CA THR A 270 0.45 7.71 3.76
C THR A 270 -0.51 8.74 3.14
N ILE A 271 -0.46 8.93 1.82
CA ILE A 271 -1.47 9.76 1.11
C ILE A 271 -2.89 9.20 1.28
N ALA A 272 -3.03 7.88 1.32
CA ALA A 272 -4.32 7.21 1.53
C ALA A 272 -4.93 7.44 2.92
N GLY A 273 -4.10 7.68 3.94
CA GLY A 273 -4.53 8.01 5.30
C GLY A 273 -4.41 9.50 5.64
N ALA A 274 -4.00 10.34 4.70
CA ALA A 274 -3.80 11.77 4.92
C ALA A 274 -5.13 12.48 5.23
N ARG A 275 -5.07 13.44 6.16
CA ARG A 275 -6.22 14.33 6.41
C ARG A 275 -6.15 15.53 5.49
N GLN A 276 -7.19 15.74 4.69
CA GLN A 276 -7.37 16.95 3.88
C GLN A 276 -8.12 18.03 4.68
N TRP A 277 -7.53 19.21 4.83
CA TRP A 277 -8.12 20.32 5.58
C TRP A 277 -8.98 21.27 4.73
N GLN A 278 -8.58 21.48 3.47
CA GLN A 278 -9.28 22.34 2.53
C GLN A 278 -8.95 21.93 1.08
N GLY A 279 -9.49 22.68 0.12
CA GLY A 279 -9.29 22.46 -1.31
C GLY A 279 -10.32 21.54 -1.92
N LYS A 280 -10.23 21.35 -3.25
CA LYS A 280 -11.08 20.42 -3.99
C LYS A 280 -10.68 18.97 -3.69
N GLU A 281 -11.52 18.02 -4.07
CA GLU A 281 -11.13 16.60 -4.12
C GLU A 281 -9.80 16.40 -4.85
N LEU A 282 -9.02 15.43 -4.38
CA LEU A 282 -7.78 15.01 -5.03
C LEU A 282 -8.11 14.36 -6.38
N SER A 283 -7.40 14.77 -7.43
CA SER A 283 -7.41 14.08 -8.72
C SER A 283 -6.46 12.88 -8.72
N TYR A 284 -6.53 12.05 -9.77
CA TYR A 284 -5.58 10.95 -9.98
C TYR A 284 -4.11 11.42 -9.96
N ASN A 285 -3.80 12.46 -10.74
CA ASN A 285 -2.44 13.02 -10.81
C ASN A 285 -2.03 13.69 -9.49
N ASN A 286 -2.97 14.29 -8.76
CA ASN A 286 -2.68 14.83 -7.43
C ASN A 286 -2.23 13.74 -6.45
N ILE A 287 -2.86 12.57 -6.47
CA ILE A 287 -2.49 11.44 -5.60
C ILE A 287 -1.10 10.93 -5.98
N GLN A 288 -0.84 10.74 -7.28
CA GLN A 288 0.49 10.30 -7.77
C GLN A 288 1.60 11.30 -7.40
N ASP A 289 1.40 12.59 -7.66
CA ASP A 289 2.41 13.61 -7.41
C ASP A 289 2.62 13.83 -5.89
N ALA A 290 1.56 13.75 -5.08
CA ALA A 290 1.68 13.89 -3.63
C ALA A 290 2.42 12.71 -3.00
N ASP A 291 2.19 11.50 -3.50
CA ASP A 291 2.88 10.29 -3.06
C ASP A 291 4.36 10.30 -3.47
N ALA A 292 4.67 10.77 -4.69
CA ALA A 292 6.04 10.97 -5.14
C ALA A 292 6.77 12.03 -4.29
N ALA A 293 6.11 13.17 -4.00
CA ALA A 293 6.67 14.21 -3.14
C ALA A 293 6.92 13.71 -1.71
N LEU A 294 5.97 12.96 -1.14
CA LEU A 294 6.11 12.37 0.19
C LEU A 294 7.24 11.33 0.20
N THR A 295 7.28 10.41 -0.76
CA THR A 295 8.33 9.38 -0.83
C THR A 295 9.73 9.98 -0.89
N LEU A 296 9.94 10.98 -1.74
CA LEU A 296 11.22 11.69 -1.80
C LEU A 296 11.52 12.46 -0.51
N LEU A 297 10.53 13.14 0.08
CA LEU A 297 10.72 13.86 1.35
C LEU A 297 11.17 12.91 2.47
N ARG A 298 10.57 11.72 2.54
CA ARG A 298 10.88 10.70 3.56
C ARG A 298 12.27 10.07 3.35
N SER A 299 12.81 10.09 2.13
CA SER A 299 14.20 9.69 1.87
C SER A 299 15.26 10.60 2.52
N LEU A 300 14.84 11.77 3.04
CA LEU A 300 15.70 12.77 3.67
C LEU A 300 15.58 12.77 5.21
N ASP A 301 14.73 11.93 5.81
CA ASP A 301 14.39 12.00 7.23
C ASP A 301 15.60 11.80 8.16
N ASP A 302 16.47 10.87 7.81
CA ASP A 302 17.68 10.50 8.53
C ASP A 302 18.79 11.57 8.47
N LEU A 303 18.64 12.60 7.63
CA LEU A 303 19.48 13.80 7.70
C LEU A 303 19.16 14.66 8.93
N GLY A 304 17.97 14.48 9.54
CA GLY A 304 17.54 15.23 10.72
C GLY A 304 17.23 16.72 10.45
N LYS A 305 17.34 17.18 9.19
CA LYS A 305 17.17 18.59 8.82
C LYS A 305 15.74 18.91 8.36
N PRO A 306 15.26 20.14 8.57
CA PRO A 306 14.16 20.70 7.79
C PRO A 306 14.40 20.51 6.28
N ALA A 307 13.40 19.96 5.61
CA ALA A 307 13.43 19.60 4.20
C ALA A 307 12.12 20.00 3.52
N VAL A 308 12.24 20.48 2.28
CA VAL A 308 11.13 20.79 1.40
C VAL A 308 11.41 20.18 0.03
N VAL A 309 10.39 19.52 -0.50
CA VAL A 309 10.39 18.90 -1.82
C VAL A 309 9.26 19.52 -2.65
N ALA A 310 9.58 19.93 -3.86
CA ALA A 310 8.63 20.36 -4.87
C ALA A 310 8.63 19.36 -6.03
N VAL A 311 7.45 18.87 -6.39
CA VAL A 311 7.23 17.86 -7.44
C VAL A 311 6.20 18.34 -8.44
N LYS A 312 6.39 17.92 -9.69
CA LYS A 312 5.42 18.05 -10.77
C LYS A 312 5.52 16.85 -11.71
N HIS A 313 4.40 16.20 -12.04
CA HIS A 313 4.39 15.01 -12.90
C HIS A 313 5.34 13.92 -12.42
N MET A 314 5.27 13.60 -11.12
CA MET A 314 6.07 12.61 -10.39
C MET A 314 7.58 12.82 -10.42
N ASN A 315 8.07 13.96 -10.93
CA ASN A 315 9.49 14.31 -10.91
C ASN A 315 9.72 15.51 -9.98
N PRO A 316 10.81 15.51 -9.19
CA PRO A 316 11.18 16.67 -8.42
C PRO A 316 11.60 17.81 -9.36
N CYS A 317 11.06 19.00 -9.10
CA CYS A 317 11.56 20.23 -9.72
C CYS A 317 12.51 20.98 -8.77
N GLY A 318 12.35 20.83 -7.46
CA GLY A 318 13.24 21.46 -6.49
C GLY A 318 13.25 20.74 -5.15
N VAL A 319 14.44 20.54 -4.60
CA VAL A 319 14.62 19.96 -3.26
C VAL A 319 15.57 20.85 -2.49
N GLY A 320 15.20 21.20 -1.26
CA GLY A 320 16.01 22.03 -0.37
C GLY A 320 15.97 21.52 1.06
N ILE A 321 17.12 21.55 1.72
CA ILE A 321 17.27 21.32 3.17
C ILE A 321 17.86 22.56 3.81
N GLY A 322 17.61 22.80 5.10
CA GLY A 322 18.20 23.93 5.83
C GLY A 322 18.07 23.82 7.34
N GLU A 323 18.47 24.87 8.05
CA GLU A 323 18.37 24.89 9.52
C GLU A 323 16.94 25.21 9.98
N THR A 324 16.15 25.84 9.12
CA THR A 324 14.73 26.10 9.31
C THR A 324 13.92 25.63 8.10
N ILE A 325 12.62 25.41 8.30
CA ILE A 325 11.73 25.06 7.19
C ILE A 325 11.61 26.19 6.14
N HIS A 326 11.81 27.44 6.56
CA HIS A 326 11.82 28.63 5.71
C HIS A 326 13.01 28.67 4.76
N GLU A 327 14.20 28.30 5.27
CA GLU A 327 15.41 28.14 4.47
C GLU A 327 15.27 26.99 3.49
N ALA A 328 14.77 25.84 3.95
CA ALA A 328 14.53 24.68 3.11
C ALA A 328 13.57 25.01 1.95
N PHE A 329 12.47 25.72 2.22
CA PHE A 329 11.56 26.18 1.18
C PHE A 329 12.21 27.20 0.22
N ALA A 330 12.97 28.17 0.74
CA ALA A 330 13.67 29.14 -0.10
C ALA A 330 14.62 28.45 -1.09
N ARG A 331 15.36 27.45 -0.63
CA ARG A 331 16.28 26.63 -1.42
C ARG A 331 15.54 25.76 -2.45
N ALA A 332 14.45 25.09 -2.04
CA ALA A 332 13.63 24.29 -2.96
C ALA A 332 13.00 25.16 -4.07
N HIS A 333 12.56 26.38 -3.73
CA HIS A 333 12.03 27.34 -4.71
C HIS A 333 13.15 27.90 -5.63
N GLU A 334 14.33 28.18 -5.10
CA GLU A 334 15.48 28.66 -5.89
C GLU A 334 16.01 27.60 -6.86
N ALA A 335 15.86 26.31 -6.53
CA ALA A 335 16.28 25.22 -7.41
C ALA A 335 15.64 25.34 -8.80
N ASP A 336 14.32 25.48 -8.86
CA ASP A 336 13.56 25.76 -10.09
C ASP A 336 12.29 26.60 -9.79
N PRO A 337 12.40 27.94 -9.85
CA PRO A 337 11.27 28.82 -9.55
C PRO A 337 10.20 28.77 -10.63
N VAL A 338 10.47 28.23 -11.81
CA VAL A 338 9.49 28.18 -12.91
C VAL A 338 8.64 26.93 -12.80
N SER A 339 9.26 25.77 -12.58
CA SER A 339 8.57 24.49 -12.58
C SER A 339 7.78 24.20 -11.31
N ILE A 340 8.09 24.88 -10.20
CA ILE A 340 7.31 24.78 -8.94
C ILE A 340 5.87 25.29 -9.09
N PHE A 341 5.60 26.17 -10.06
CA PHE A 341 4.24 26.66 -10.36
C PHE A 341 3.33 25.53 -10.88
N GLY A 342 2.19 25.36 -10.23
CA GLY A 342 1.23 24.29 -10.45
C GLY A 342 1.70 22.94 -9.90
N GLY A 343 2.77 22.92 -9.10
CA GLY A 343 3.31 21.72 -8.49
C GLY A 343 2.69 21.42 -7.12
N ILE A 344 3.30 20.42 -6.48
CA ILE A 344 3.04 19.99 -5.11
C ILE A 344 4.26 20.31 -4.27
N VAL A 345 4.04 20.85 -3.07
CA VAL A 345 5.10 21.10 -2.08
C VAL A 345 4.88 20.21 -0.86
N ALA A 346 5.90 19.48 -0.45
CA ALA A 346 5.90 18.67 0.76
C ALA A 346 6.97 19.15 1.75
N CYS A 347 6.58 19.34 3.01
CA CYS A 347 7.41 19.85 4.11
C CYS A 347 7.51 18.79 5.22
N ASN A 348 8.72 18.52 5.74
CA ASN A 348 8.89 17.58 6.87
C ASN A 348 8.80 18.25 8.26
N ARG A 349 8.43 19.54 8.31
CA ARG A 349 8.18 20.32 9.53
C ARG A 349 6.86 21.07 9.41
N PRO A 350 6.27 21.51 10.54
CA PRO A 350 5.04 22.30 10.53
C PRO A 350 5.12 23.53 9.63
N VAL A 351 4.02 23.87 8.98
CA VAL A 351 3.87 25.10 8.21
C VAL A 351 3.23 26.16 9.10
N ASP A 352 3.99 27.22 9.36
CA ASP A 352 3.54 28.40 10.12
C ASP A 352 2.95 29.49 9.20
N GLU A 353 2.54 30.61 9.79
CA GLU A 353 1.92 31.71 9.05
C GLU A 353 2.86 32.32 7.99
N ALA A 354 4.13 32.51 8.33
CA ALA A 354 5.10 33.14 7.45
C ALA A 354 5.43 32.25 6.24
N LEU A 355 5.52 30.92 6.45
CA LEU A 355 5.72 29.99 5.35
C LEU A 355 4.45 29.87 4.50
N ALA A 356 3.28 29.86 5.14
CA ALA A 356 2.00 29.87 4.43
C ALA A 356 1.86 31.12 3.54
N GLU A 357 2.26 32.29 4.02
CA GLU A 357 2.25 33.53 3.23
C GLU A 357 3.05 33.34 1.93
N ARG A 358 4.30 32.89 2.02
CA ARG A 358 5.15 32.62 0.84
C ARG A 358 4.57 31.54 -0.08
N LEU A 359 4.02 30.47 0.48
CA LEU A 359 3.39 29.40 -0.31
C LEU A 359 2.14 29.88 -1.06
N THR A 360 1.38 30.84 -0.49
CA THR A 360 0.17 31.39 -1.14
C THR A 360 0.45 32.40 -2.24
N GLU A 361 1.67 32.93 -2.33
CA GLU A 361 2.11 33.76 -3.48
C GLU A 361 2.22 32.89 -4.74
N LEU A 362 2.53 31.61 -4.58
CA LEU A 362 2.61 30.64 -5.66
C LEU A 362 1.22 30.09 -6.04
N PHE A 363 1.11 29.62 -7.27
CA PHE A 363 0.01 28.73 -7.66
C PHE A 363 0.44 27.29 -7.34
N LEU A 364 -0.09 26.69 -6.28
CA LEU A 364 0.18 25.32 -5.87
C LEU A 364 -1.11 24.49 -5.93
N GLU A 365 -0.99 23.23 -6.34
CA GLU A 365 -2.11 22.29 -6.29
C GLU A 365 -2.28 21.73 -4.86
N ILE A 366 -1.17 21.34 -4.22
CA ILE A 366 -1.14 20.68 -2.91
C ILE A 366 0.03 21.16 -2.06
N VAL A 367 -0.22 21.33 -0.76
CA VAL A 367 0.81 21.42 0.28
C VAL A 367 0.64 20.26 1.26
N VAL A 368 1.69 19.47 1.45
CA VAL A 368 1.77 18.35 2.42
C VAL A 368 2.68 18.75 3.58
N ALA A 369 2.24 18.53 4.81
CA ALA A 369 3.04 18.83 6.01
C ALA A 369 2.65 17.92 7.18
N PRO A 370 3.45 17.79 8.26
CA PRO A 370 3.01 17.15 9.49
C PRO A 370 1.86 17.91 10.17
N SER A 371 1.88 19.25 10.10
CA SER A 371 0.82 20.10 10.65
C SER A 371 0.85 21.50 10.05
N PHE A 372 -0.25 22.22 10.23
CA PHE A 372 -0.41 23.64 9.92
C PHE A 372 -0.83 24.36 11.20
N THR A 373 -0.28 25.53 11.46
CA THR A 373 -0.79 26.39 12.54
C THR A 373 -2.15 26.98 12.15
N ASP A 374 -2.95 27.41 13.13
CA ASP A 374 -4.25 28.07 12.85
C ASP A 374 -4.07 29.33 11.99
N ALA A 375 -3.00 30.08 12.23
CA ALA A 375 -2.64 31.25 11.42
C ALA A 375 -2.27 30.85 9.98
N ALA A 376 -1.54 29.74 9.78
CA ALA A 376 -1.27 29.20 8.44
C ALA A 376 -2.56 28.81 7.70
N LEU A 377 -3.47 28.10 8.38
CA LEU A 377 -4.78 27.71 7.83
C LEU A 377 -5.60 28.95 7.42
N ALA A 378 -5.60 30.00 8.25
CA ALA A 378 -6.29 31.25 7.94
C ALA A 378 -5.71 31.97 6.71
N ARG A 379 -4.40 31.87 6.46
CA ARG A 379 -3.76 32.39 5.24
C ARG A 379 -4.21 31.60 4.01
N PHE A 380 -4.15 30.28 4.07
CA PHE A 380 -4.54 29.40 2.97
C PHE A 380 -6.04 29.44 2.64
N ALA A 381 -6.91 29.78 3.60
CA ALA A 381 -8.34 29.91 3.38
C ALA A 381 -8.70 30.93 2.27
N ARG A 382 -7.80 31.89 2.00
CA ARG A 382 -7.94 32.86 0.90
C ARG A 382 -7.76 32.23 -0.48
N LYS A 383 -7.11 31.06 -0.56
CA LYS A 383 -6.84 30.28 -1.78
C LYS A 383 -7.64 28.99 -1.78
N LYS A 384 -8.96 29.08 -2.00
CA LYS A 384 -9.93 27.97 -1.84
C LYS A 384 -9.60 26.65 -2.57
N ASN A 385 -8.75 26.67 -3.60
CA ASN A 385 -8.48 25.51 -4.44
C ASN A 385 -7.26 24.67 -4.01
N VAL A 386 -6.31 25.25 -3.27
CA VAL A 386 -5.11 24.49 -2.83
C VAL A 386 -5.52 23.47 -1.78
N ARG A 387 -5.08 22.22 -1.95
CA ARG A 387 -5.31 21.17 -0.96
C ARG A 387 -4.22 21.21 0.08
N LEU A 388 -4.63 21.18 1.34
CA LEU A 388 -3.70 21.06 2.47
C LEU A 388 -3.85 19.67 3.07
N LEU A 389 -2.79 18.88 3.04
CA LEU A 389 -2.77 17.53 3.55
C LEU A 389 -1.86 17.44 4.76
N THR A 390 -2.36 16.85 5.85
CA THR A 390 -1.52 16.45 6.98
C THR A 390 -1.28 14.96 6.98
N VAL A 391 -0.02 14.58 7.12
CA VAL A 391 0.44 13.19 7.24
C VAL A 391 1.29 13.02 8.49
N ASP A 392 1.27 11.83 9.08
CA ASP A 392 2.17 11.49 10.18
C ASP A 392 3.60 11.27 9.67
N MET A 393 4.54 12.10 10.15
CA MET A 393 5.96 12.01 9.80
C MET A 393 6.78 11.22 10.83
N GLN A 394 6.17 10.64 11.87
CA GLN A 394 6.86 9.84 12.87
C GLN A 394 6.94 8.36 12.49
N ALA A 395 5.87 7.80 11.94
CA ALA A 395 5.85 6.42 11.48
C ALA A 395 6.60 6.25 10.13
N PRO A 396 7.28 5.11 9.90
CA PRO A 396 7.91 4.83 8.61
C PRO A 396 6.85 4.78 7.50
N LEU A 397 7.18 5.37 6.35
CA LEU A 397 6.28 5.38 5.19
C LEU A 397 6.06 3.95 4.67
N TRP A 398 7.14 3.21 4.50
CA TRP A 398 7.16 1.83 4.00
C TRP A 398 7.52 0.84 5.11
N ARG A 399 6.86 -0.31 5.12
CA ARG A 399 7.18 -1.47 5.96
C ARG A 399 8.07 -2.46 5.18
N PRO A 400 8.89 -3.28 5.86
CA PRO A 400 9.80 -4.22 5.19
C PRO A 400 9.12 -5.18 4.19
N ASP A 401 7.86 -5.54 4.43
CA ASP A 401 7.09 -6.49 3.62
C ASP A 401 6.08 -5.80 2.68
N ASP A 402 6.10 -4.47 2.58
CA ASP A 402 5.25 -3.77 1.63
C ASP A 402 5.58 -4.21 0.20
N LEU A 403 4.54 -4.28 -0.63
CA LEU A 403 4.64 -4.68 -2.02
C LEU A 403 4.32 -3.49 -2.92
N TRP A 404 5.18 -3.29 -3.91
CA TRP A 404 4.97 -2.35 -4.99
C TRP A 404 4.47 -3.08 -6.23
N PHE A 405 3.44 -2.52 -6.85
CA PHE A 405 2.75 -3.13 -7.97
C PHE A 405 2.88 -2.30 -9.23
N ARG A 406 3.14 -2.96 -10.37
CA ARG A 406 3.05 -2.35 -11.69
C ARG A 406 2.17 -3.18 -12.60
N ARG A 407 1.15 -2.56 -13.19
CA ARG A 407 0.32 -3.24 -14.19
C ARG A 407 1.06 -3.40 -15.51
N VAL A 408 0.88 -4.56 -16.11
CA VAL A 408 1.28 -4.92 -17.47
C VAL A 408 0.09 -5.58 -18.17
N SER A 409 0.08 -5.60 -19.51
CA SER A 409 -1.01 -6.23 -20.26
C SER A 409 -1.18 -7.70 -19.84
N GLY A 410 -2.35 -8.04 -19.30
CA GLY A 410 -2.66 -9.40 -18.84
C GLY A 410 -2.06 -9.81 -17.50
N GLY A 411 -1.35 -8.93 -16.77
CA GLY A 411 -0.64 -9.32 -15.56
C GLY A 411 -0.29 -8.19 -14.58
N ILE A 412 0.58 -8.50 -13.62
CA ILE A 412 1.11 -7.58 -12.62
C ILE A 412 2.56 -7.94 -12.33
N LEU A 413 3.42 -6.94 -12.19
CA LEU A 413 4.77 -7.09 -11.65
C LEU A 413 4.74 -6.68 -10.19
N VAL A 414 5.44 -7.43 -9.35
CA VAL A 414 5.48 -7.25 -7.90
C VAL A 414 6.93 -7.17 -7.46
N GLN A 415 7.26 -6.17 -6.65
CA GLN A 415 8.57 -6.00 -6.05
C GLN A 415 8.44 -5.37 -4.66
N ARG A 416 9.53 -5.29 -3.90
CA ARG A 416 9.57 -4.47 -2.68
C ARG A 416 9.83 -3.00 -3.04
N PRO A 417 9.35 -2.03 -2.24
CA PRO A 417 9.75 -0.64 -2.37
C PRO A 417 11.27 -0.47 -2.28
N ASP A 418 11.82 0.39 -3.11
CA ASP A 418 13.23 0.75 -3.01
C ASP A 418 13.42 1.70 -1.82
N VAL A 419 13.81 1.13 -0.68
CA VAL A 419 14.14 1.87 0.56
C VAL A 419 15.65 1.86 0.87
N ALA A 420 16.44 1.13 0.07
CA ALA A 420 17.89 1.01 0.26
C ALA A 420 18.61 2.33 -0.03
N LEU A 421 19.74 2.54 0.66
CA LEU A 421 20.64 3.66 0.42
C LEU A 421 22.03 3.28 0.93
N ALA A 422 22.87 2.70 0.07
CA ALA A 422 24.25 2.41 0.39
C ALA A 422 24.96 3.66 0.87
N ARG A 423 25.69 3.53 1.99
CA ARG A 423 26.52 4.59 2.58
C ARG A 423 28.01 4.26 2.60
N ASP A 424 28.35 3.00 2.38
CA ASP A 424 29.74 2.57 2.24
C ASP A 424 30.15 2.71 0.77
N TRP A 425 30.71 3.87 0.42
CA TRP A 425 31.08 4.17 -0.96
C TRP A 425 32.57 3.98 -1.21
N GLN A 426 32.89 3.33 -2.31
CA GLN A 426 34.26 3.16 -2.77
C GLN A 426 34.74 4.42 -3.51
N VAL A 427 35.83 5.04 -3.07
CA VAL A 427 36.53 6.06 -3.87
C VAL A 427 37.31 5.36 -4.97
N VAL A 428 37.05 5.72 -6.23
CA VAL A 428 37.64 5.05 -7.40
C VAL A 428 38.62 5.92 -8.19
N THR A 429 38.66 7.22 -7.91
CA THR A 429 39.60 8.19 -8.48
C THR A 429 40.79 8.46 -7.56
N GLU A 430 41.83 9.07 -8.10
CA GLU A 430 43.01 9.50 -7.33
C GLU A 430 42.66 10.53 -6.26
N ARG A 431 41.75 11.47 -6.59
CA ARG A 431 41.23 12.47 -5.67
C ARG A 431 40.02 11.92 -4.92
N ALA A 432 40.08 11.91 -3.59
CA ALA A 432 38.90 11.65 -2.76
C ALA A 432 37.99 12.90 -2.70
N PRO A 433 36.66 12.74 -2.53
CA PRO A 433 35.78 13.87 -2.30
C PRO A 433 36.07 14.49 -0.92
N SER A 434 36.06 15.81 -0.87
CA SER A 434 36.07 16.58 0.38
C SER A 434 34.83 16.29 1.23
N GLU A 435 34.81 16.69 2.51
CA GLU A 435 33.63 16.48 3.35
C GLU A 435 32.38 17.20 2.83
N ALA A 436 32.55 18.42 2.30
CA ALA A 436 31.48 19.17 1.66
C ALA A 436 30.94 18.44 0.43
N GLU A 437 31.83 17.94 -0.43
CA GLU A 437 31.43 17.12 -1.58
C GLU A 437 30.74 15.83 -1.15
N ARG A 438 31.22 15.14 -0.11
CA ARG A 438 30.56 13.94 0.42
C ARG A 438 29.13 14.21 0.89
N ARG A 439 28.90 15.31 1.61
CA ARG A 439 27.54 15.70 2.04
C ARG A 439 26.65 16.07 0.86
N ALA A 440 27.19 16.79 -0.13
CA ALA A 440 26.48 17.10 -1.36
C ALA A 440 26.15 15.85 -2.19
N LEU A 441 27.07 14.88 -2.26
CA LEU A 441 26.87 13.61 -2.95
C LEU A 441 25.79 12.76 -2.26
N ASP A 442 25.77 12.72 -0.92
CA ASP A 442 24.72 12.01 -0.16
C ASP A 442 23.35 12.60 -0.44
N PHE A 443 23.25 13.93 -0.39
CA PHE A 443 22.03 14.64 -0.74
C PHE A 443 21.61 14.37 -2.20
N ALA A 444 22.52 14.50 -3.17
CA ALA A 444 22.23 14.27 -4.58
C ALA A 444 21.82 12.80 -4.85
N TRP A 445 22.45 11.84 -4.17
CA TRP A 445 22.17 10.41 -4.29
C TRP A 445 20.75 10.05 -3.84
N ARG A 446 20.32 10.63 -2.71
CA ARG A 446 18.94 10.49 -2.23
C ARG A 446 17.94 11.06 -3.22
N VAL A 447 18.23 12.21 -3.82
CA VAL A 447 17.30 12.83 -4.77
C VAL A 447 17.25 12.05 -6.09
N VAL A 448 18.38 11.63 -6.66
CA VAL A 448 18.41 11.00 -7.99
C VAL A 448 17.62 9.69 -8.03
N LYS A 449 17.55 8.97 -6.91
CA LYS A 449 16.73 7.77 -6.72
C LYS A 449 15.22 7.98 -7.00
N HIS A 450 14.72 9.21 -6.86
CA HIS A 450 13.32 9.56 -7.07
C HIS A 450 13.06 10.33 -8.38
N VAL A 451 14.05 10.37 -9.28
CA VAL A 451 13.94 11.00 -10.60
C VAL A 451 13.75 9.90 -11.65
N LYS A 452 12.81 10.09 -12.59
CA LYS A 452 12.58 9.10 -13.65
C LYS A 452 13.85 8.85 -14.48
N SER A 453 14.16 7.58 -14.74
CA SER A 453 15.38 7.16 -15.41
C SER A 453 15.36 7.38 -16.93
N ASN A 454 16.49 7.63 -17.59
CA ASN A 454 17.82 7.88 -17.01
C ASN A 454 17.88 9.24 -16.31
N ALA A 455 18.33 9.25 -15.06
CA ALA A 455 18.37 10.45 -14.22
C ALA A 455 19.79 10.97 -13.92
N ILE A 456 19.96 12.29 -13.96
CA ILE A 456 21.14 13.02 -13.47
C ILE A 456 20.68 14.17 -12.56
N VAL A 457 21.27 14.27 -11.37
CA VAL A 457 21.03 15.39 -10.44
C VAL A 457 22.34 16.10 -10.17
N LEU A 458 22.37 17.42 -10.43
CA LEU A 458 23.39 18.33 -9.94
C LEU A 458 22.90 18.96 -8.64
N ALA A 459 23.75 18.99 -7.61
CA ALA A 459 23.40 19.57 -6.31
C ALA A 459 24.60 20.20 -5.62
N ASN A 460 24.32 20.98 -4.58
CA ASN A 460 25.27 21.30 -3.53
C ASN A 460 24.85 20.63 -2.21
N GLU A 461 25.46 20.99 -1.08
CA GLU A 461 25.17 20.42 0.24
C GLU A 461 23.74 20.64 0.74
N THR A 462 22.97 21.51 0.09
CA THR A 462 21.70 22.01 0.63
C THR A 462 20.54 22.03 -0.35
N MET A 463 20.79 21.96 -1.66
CA MET A 463 19.73 21.99 -2.65
C MET A 463 20.14 21.39 -3.99
N THR A 464 19.12 20.99 -4.75
CA THR A 464 19.27 20.64 -6.16
C THR A 464 19.52 21.90 -6.99
N LEU A 465 20.39 21.79 -7.99
CA LEU A 465 20.76 22.88 -8.89
C LEU A 465 20.26 22.62 -10.32
N GLY A 466 20.20 21.35 -10.71
CA GLY A 466 19.64 20.92 -11.99
C GLY A 466 19.33 19.44 -12.00
N ILE A 467 18.26 19.05 -12.70
CA ILE A 467 17.69 17.71 -12.71
C ILE A 467 17.38 17.35 -14.17
N GLY A 468 18.09 16.35 -14.69
CA GLY A 468 17.83 15.75 -15.99
C GLY A 468 17.06 14.46 -15.81
N ALA A 469 15.75 14.48 -16.11
CA ALA A 469 14.85 13.36 -15.89
C ALA A 469 14.42 12.68 -17.20
N GLY A 470 14.18 11.36 -17.13
CA GLY A 470 13.41 10.59 -18.11
C GLY A 470 14.07 10.43 -19.49
N GLN A 471 15.39 10.45 -19.58
CA GLN A 471 16.08 10.38 -20.88
C GLN A 471 16.43 8.96 -21.29
N MET A 472 16.44 8.69 -22.60
CA MET A 472 16.86 7.38 -23.13
C MET A 472 18.39 7.21 -23.12
N ASN A 473 19.15 8.31 -23.11
CA ASN A 473 20.62 8.30 -23.04
C ASN A 473 21.13 9.15 -21.87
N ARG A 474 22.24 8.70 -21.28
CA ARG A 474 22.81 9.23 -20.02
C ARG A 474 23.34 10.66 -20.16
N VAL A 475 24.11 10.90 -21.22
CA VAL A 475 24.69 12.21 -21.52
C VAL A 475 23.61 13.27 -21.80
N GLY A 476 22.46 12.87 -22.36
CA GLY A 476 21.30 13.74 -22.57
C GLY A 476 20.70 14.21 -21.25
N ALA A 477 20.55 13.31 -20.27
CA ALA A 477 20.14 13.69 -18.92
C ALA A 477 21.13 14.66 -18.29
N ALA A 478 22.44 14.40 -18.43
CA ALA A 478 23.47 15.30 -17.90
C ALA A 478 23.41 16.69 -18.54
N LYS A 479 23.25 16.77 -19.86
CA LYS A 479 23.12 18.05 -20.59
C LYS A 479 21.91 18.86 -20.11
N ILE A 480 20.77 18.22 -19.86
CA ILE A 480 19.58 18.89 -19.32
C ILE A 480 19.86 19.43 -17.91
N ALA A 481 20.41 18.59 -17.03
CA ALA A 481 20.73 18.98 -15.66
C ALA A 481 21.74 20.15 -15.60
N ILE A 482 22.79 20.08 -16.42
CA ILE A 482 23.81 21.13 -16.56
C ILE A 482 23.19 22.43 -17.08
N ALA A 483 22.35 22.35 -18.12
CA ALA A 483 21.70 23.53 -18.69
C ALA A 483 20.77 24.21 -17.67
N GLN A 484 20.02 23.44 -16.88
CA GLN A 484 19.16 23.97 -15.83
C GLN A 484 19.97 24.59 -14.68
N ALA A 485 21.10 23.98 -14.29
CA ALA A 485 21.98 24.53 -13.26
C ALA A 485 22.67 25.83 -13.71
N GLY A 486 22.98 25.97 -15.01
CA GLY A 486 23.63 27.14 -15.59
C GLY A 486 24.95 27.43 -14.88
N ALA A 487 25.18 28.70 -14.51
CA ALA A 487 26.41 29.10 -13.80
C ALA A 487 26.58 28.40 -12.43
N ARG A 488 25.49 27.91 -11.81
CA ARG A 488 25.53 27.20 -10.53
C ARG A 488 26.10 25.79 -10.65
N ALA A 489 26.28 25.25 -11.87
CA ALA A 489 26.93 23.96 -12.08
C ALA A 489 28.40 23.95 -11.63
N LYS A 490 29.06 25.11 -11.67
CA LYS A 490 30.46 25.25 -11.24
C LYS A 490 30.56 25.06 -9.73
N GLY A 491 31.34 24.07 -9.30
CA GLY A 491 31.47 23.68 -7.89
C GLY A 491 30.38 22.74 -7.40
N ALA A 492 29.45 22.32 -8.26
CA ALA A 492 28.41 21.35 -7.91
C ALA A 492 28.97 19.91 -7.91
N VAL A 493 28.20 19.01 -7.30
CA VAL A 493 28.38 17.57 -7.47
C VAL A 493 27.32 16.99 -8.40
N LEU A 494 27.56 15.80 -8.94
CA LEU A 494 26.65 15.10 -9.84
C LEU A 494 26.35 13.69 -9.34
N ALA A 495 25.07 13.34 -9.22
CA ALA A 495 24.61 11.98 -8.96
C ALA A 495 23.94 11.38 -10.20
N SER A 496 24.22 10.10 -10.46
CA SER A 496 23.66 9.33 -11.59
C SER A 496 23.00 8.05 -11.10
N ASP A 497 21.70 7.87 -11.34
CA ASP A 497 20.93 6.70 -10.89
C ASP A 497 21.50 5.34 -11.34
N ALA A 498 22.25 5.34 -12.45
CA ALA A 498 22.94 4.19 -13.02
C ALA A 498 24.36 4.54 -13.47
N PHE A 499 25.15 3.51 -13.77
CA PHE A 499 26.53 3.66 -14.21
C PHE A 499 26.65 4.43 -15.54
N PHE A 500 27.81 5.01 -15.80
CA PHE A 500 28.14 5.62 -17.08
C PHE A 500 28.57 4.57 -18.11
N PRO A 501 27.92 4.52 -19.29
CA PRO A 501 28.32 3.59 -20.34
C PRO A 501 29.59 4.04 -21.08
N MET A 502 29.90 5.34 -21.04
CA MET A 502 31.00 5.99 -21.73
C MET A 502 31.51 7.20 -20.91
N ARG A 503 32.69 7.71 -21.24
CA ARG A 503 33.29 8.89 -20.59
C ARG A 503 32.58 10.23 -20.86
N ASP A 504 31.75 10.29 -21.90
CA ASP A 504 31.10 11.51 -22.40
C ASP A 504 30.33 12.30 -21.33
N THR A 505 29.72 11.61 -20.37
CA THR A 505 28.98 12.22 -19.27
C THR A 505 29.92 12.89 -18.26
N VAL A 506 31.09 12.29 -18.02
CA VAL A 506 32.15 12.85 -17.16
C VAL A 506 32.76 14.09 -17.84
N ASP A 507 33.06 14.00 -19.13
CA ASP A 507 33.60 15.13 -19.90
C ASP A 507 32.61 16.31 -19.93
N ALA A 508 31.30 16.03 -20.08
CA ALA A 508 30.26 17.06 -20.00
C ALA A 508 30.17 17.70 -18.60
N ALA A 509 30.28 16.89 -17.54
CA ALA A 509 30.29 17.38 -16.16
C ALA A 509 31.51 18.26 -15.87
N ALA A 510 32.70 17.84 -16.35
CA ALA A 510 33.93 18.61 -16.24
C ALA A 510 33.83 19.97 -16.93
N ALA A 511 33.30 20.01 -18.16
CA ALA A 511 33.09 21.26 -18.89
C ALA A 511 32.13 22.23 -18.16
N ALA A 512 31.21 21.71 -17.36
CA ALA A 512 30.30 22.49 -16.51
C ALA A 512 30.91 22.91 -15.16
N GLY A 513 32.10 22.41 -14.81
CA GLY A 513 32.78 22.68 -13.55
C GLY A 513 32.28 21.85 -12.36
N VAL A 514 31.68 20.69 -12.60
CA VAL A 514 31.35 19.72 -11.55
C VAL A 514 32.63 19.22 -10.90
N THR A 515 32.65 19.11 -9.57
CA THR A 515 33.86 18.74 -8.83
C THR A 515 33.84 17.30 -8.31
N ALA A 516 32.67 16.71 -8.08
CA ALA A 516 32.56 15.32 -7.65
C ALA A 516 31.36 14.59 -8.26
N ILE A 517 31.47 13.26 -8.39
CA ILE A 517 30.49 12.36 -8.99
C ILE A 517 30.20 11.16 -8.08
N ILE A 518 28.92 10.78 -7.97
CA ILE A 518 28.46 9.51 -7.38
C ILE A 518 27.66 8.72 -8.41
N GLN A 519 28.01 7.44 -8.57
CA GLN A 519 27.31 6.49 -9.44
C GLN A 519 27.43 5.06 -8.90
N PRO A 520 26.70 4.07 -9.42
CA PRO A 520 26.81 2.68 -8.93
C PRO A 520 28.14 2.00 -9.26
N GLY A 521 28.72 2.27 -10.43
CA GLY A 521 29.73 1.42 -11.05
C GLY A 521 29.13 0.13 -11.65
N GLY A 522 29.99 -0.77 -12.11
CA GLY A 522 29.59 -2.05 -12.72
C GLY A 522 29.56 -2.04 -14.25
N SER A 523 30.06 -1.00 -14.91
CA SER A 523 30.24 -0.98 -16.37
C SER A 523 31.52 -1.74 -16.74
N ILE A 524 31.48 -2.49 -17.85
CA ILE A 524 32.72 -3.02 -18.47
C ILE A 524 33.69 -1.90 -18.89
N ARG A 525 33.21 -0.65 -18.95
CA ARG A 525 33.96 0.56 -19.29
C ARG A 525 34.18 1.51 -18.10
N ASP A 526 34.02 1.04 -16.86
CA ASP A 526 34.23 1.90 -15.67
C ASP A 526 35.59 2.60 -15.72
N ALA A 527 36.64 1.89 -16.15
CA ALA A 527 37.99 2.43 -16.31
C ALA A 527 38.06 3.69 -17.20
N GLU A 528 37.24 3.78 -18.25
CA GLU A 528 37.20 4.98 -19.12
C GLU A 528 36.63 6.19 -18.38
N SER A 529 35.58 5.98 -17.59
CA SER A 529 34.94 7.05 -16.80
C SER A 529 35.82 7.51 -15.62
N ILE A 530 36.54 6.57 -14.99
CA ILE A 530 37.49 6.86 -13.91
C ILE A 530 38.69 7.64 -14.47
N ALA A 531 39.24 7.21 -15.61
CA ALA A 531 40.34 7.92 -16.26
C ALA A 531 39.93 9.36 -16.62
N ALA A 532 38.75 9.56 -17.23
CA ALA A 532 38.24 10.89 -17.52
C ALA A 532 38.06 11.75 -16.25
N ALA A 533 37.58 11.17 -15.16
CA ALA A 533 37.43 11.90 -13.90
C ALA A 533 38.80 12.32 -13.34
N ASN A 534 39.80 11.43 -13.38
CA ASN A 534 41.18 11.77 -12.99
C ASN A 534 41.79 12.87 -13.88
N GLU A 535 41.61 12.77 -15.21
CA GLU A 535 42.08 13.78 -16.18
C GLU A 535 41.56 15.18 -15.85
N HIS A 536 40.29 15.29 -15.42
CA HIS A 536 39.65 16.56 -15.06
C HIS A 536 39.75 16.91 -13.56
N GLY A 537 40.44 16.08 -12.78
CA GLY A 537 40.57 16.25 -11.33
C GLY A 537 39.24 16.15 -10.56
N ILE A 538 38.25 15.41 -11.06
CA ILE A 538 36.95 15.17 -10.44
C ILE A 538 37.04 13.98 -9.48
N ALA A 539 36.55 14.13 -8.26
CA ALA A 539 36.40 12.98 -7.35
C ALA A 539 35.24 12.10 -7.79
N MET A 540 35.39 10.79 -7.81
CA MET A 540 34.33 9.84 -8.14
C MET A 540 34.22 8.75 -7.08
N VAL A 541 32.99 8.43 -6.70
CA VAL A 541 32.67 7.32 -5.79
C VAL A 541 31.67 6.35 -6.42
N PHE A 542 31.86 5.07 -6.13
CA PHE A 542 30.96 3.97 -6.51
C PHE A 542 30.15 3.48 -5.32
N THR A 543 28.84 3.30 -5.51
CA THR A 543 27.92 2.84 -4.46
C THR A 543 27.63 1.35 -4.51
N GLY A 544 27.79 0.70 -5.68
CA GLY A 544 27.36 -0.68 -5.90
C GLY A 544 25.84 -0.90 -5.96
N GLU A 545 25.05 0.18 -5.84
CA GLU A 545 23.58 0.16 -5.84
C GLU A 545 23.02 1.05 -6.95
N ARG A 546 22.05 0.53 -7.72
CA ARG A 546 21.39 1.24 -8.81
C ARG A 546 19.93 1.52 -8.45
N HIS A 547 19.47 2.75 -8.69
CA HIS A 547 18.12 3.20 -8.33
C HIS A 547 17.31 3.63 -9.57
N PHE A 548 16.94 2.68 -10.43
CA PHE A 548 16.08 3.00 -11.58
C PHE A 548 14.63 3.27 -11.15
N TRP A 549 14.02 4.27 -11.79
CA TRP A 549 12.63 4.67 -11.56
C TRP A 549 11.92 4.90 -12.89
N HIS A 550 10.85 4.15 -13.17
CA HIS A 550 10.10 4.20 -14.43
C HIS A 550 8.65 4.63 -14.24
#